data_AF-A0A6A4NPZ2-F1
#
_entry.id   AF-A0A6A4NPZ2-F1
#
_cell.length_a   1.000
_cell.length_b   1.000
_cell.length_c   1.000
_cell.angle_alpha   90.00
_cell.angle_beta   90.00
_cell.angle_gamma   90.00
#
_symmetry.space_group_name_H-M   'P 1'
#
loop_
_entity.id
_entity.type
_entity.pdbx_description
1 polymer ?
#
loop_
_entity_poly.entity_id
_entity_poly.type
_entity_poly.pdbx_seq_one_letter_code
_entity_poly.pdbx_strand_id
1 'polypeptide(L)'
;MFSYSKFSTIKISAITTSTSSKPRKKANKTAIKETLLTPRCYTTDFDEMETLFNIEINKNLNNDEFEALLQEFKTNYNQTHFVRNNEFKEAADKLDGPLR
;
A
#
# COMPACT_ATOMS: atom_id res chain seq x y z
N MET A 1 14.07 -39.49 -22.74
CA MET A 1 12.61 -39.35 -22.91
C MET A 1 12.18 -38.23 -21.97
N PHE A 2 11.99 -37.02 -22.50
CA PHE A 2 11.84 -35.80 -21.69
C PHE A 2 10.44 -35.74 -21.06
N SER A 3 10.39 -35.64 -19.74
CA SER A 3 9.16 -35.51 -18.96
C SER A 3 8.68 -34.06 -18.97
N TYR A 4 7.55 -33.80 -19.59
CA TYR A 4 6.93 -32.47 -19.65
C TYR A 4 6.35 -32.11 -18.28
N SER A 5 6.83 -31.00 -17.71
CA SER A 5 6.24 -30.36 -16.53
C SER A 5 4.89 -29.74 -16.91
N LYS A 6 3.84 -30.06 -16.15
CA LYS A 6 2.50 -29.49 -16.30
C LYS A 6 2.52 -28.04 -15.80
N PHE A 7 2.28 -27.09 -16.71
CA PHE A 7 2.04 -25.70 -16.34
C PHE A 7 0.76 -25.61 -15.48
N SER A 8 0.90 -25.14 -14.24
CA SER A 8 -0.22 -24.81 -13.37
C SER A 8 -0.67 -23.37 -13.65
N THR A 9 -1.89 -23.22 -14.17
CA THR A 9 -2.52 -21.92 -14.38
C THR A 9 -2.97 -21.34 -13.05
N ILE A 10 -2.25 -20.34 -12.54
CA ILE A 10 -2.68 -19.57 -11.36
C ILE A 10 -3.77 -18.59 -11.82
N LYS A 11 -5.02 -18.86 -11.44
CA LYS A 11 -6.13 -17.91 -11.56
C LYS A 11 -6.11 -16.99 -10.35
N ILE A 12 -5.72 -15.73 -10.55
CA ILE A 12 -5.85 -14.69 -9.51
C ILE A 12 -7.31 -14.27 -9.48
N SER A 13 -8.05 -14.76 -8.48
CA SER A 13 -9.37 -14.24 -8.13
C SER A 13 -9.18 -13.02 -7.24
N ALA A 14 -9.75 -11.89 -7.60
CA ALA A 14 -9.81 -10.71 -6.74
C ALA A 14 -10.52 -11.10 -5.43
N ILE A 15 -9.77 -11.09 -4.33
CA ILE A 15 -10.33 -11.25 -2.98
C ILE A 15 -11.10 -9.96 -2.67
N THR A 16 -12.41 -9.97 -2.87
CA THR A 16 -13.30 -9.09 -2.09
C THR A 16 -13.32 -9.67 -0.68
N THR A 17 -12.49 -9.14 0.22
CA THR A 17 -12.60 -9.43 1.65
C THR A 17 -13.98 -8.99 2.15
N SER A 18 -14.89 -9.93 2.32
CA SER A 18 -16.08 -9.76 3.14
C SER A 18 -15.64 -9.81 4.61
N THR A 19 -15.16 -8.68 5.13
CA THR A 19 -14.94 -8.52 6.57
C THR A 19 -16.28 -8.40 7.28
N SER A 20 -16.44 -9.18 8.35
CA SER A 20 -17.64 -9.29 9.18
C SER A 20 -18.11 -7.93 9.68
N SER A 21 -19.29 -7.51 9.25
CA SER A 21 -19.87 -6.20 9.54
C SER A 21 -20.39 -6.10 10.97
N LYS A 22 -19.67 -5.39 11.85
CA LYS A 22 -20.32 -4.65 12.95
C LYS A 22 -21.33 -3.67 12.33
N PRO A 23 -22.54 -3.49 12.89
CA PRO A 23 -23.55 -2.62 12.28
C PRO A 23 -23.12 -1.16 12.42
N ARG A 24 -22.44 -0.64 11.39
CA ARG A 24 -22.17 0.80 11.26
C ARG A 24 -23.48 1.47 10.86
N LYS A 25 -23.97 2.41 11.66
CA LYS A 25 -25.13 3.25 11.32
C LYS A 25 -24.93 3.78 9.89
N LYS A 26 -25.89 3.50 8.99
CA LYS A 26 -25.90 3.99 7.61
C LYS A 26 -26.10 5.50 7.64
N ALA A 27 -25.00 6.24 7.83
CA ALA A 27 -24.95 7.62 7.42
C ALA A 27 -25.08 7.64 5.91
N ASN A 28 -26.13 8.29 5.39
CA ASN A 28 -26.28 8.55 3.96
C ASN A 28 -25.10 9.44 3.52
N LYS A 29 -23.97 8.81 3.16
CA LYS A 29 -22.83 9.51 2.57
C LYS A 29 -23.27 9.99 1.19
N THR A 30 -23.55 11.28 1.09
CA THR A 30 -23.63 11.98 -0.19
C THR A 30 -22.37 11.65 -0.99
N ALA A 31 -22.53 11.28 -2.26
CA ALA A 31 -21.40 10.98 -3.13
C ALA A 31 -20.51 12.22 -3.23
N ILE A 32 -19.34 12.17 -2.60
CA ILE A 32 -18.33 13.23 -2.70
C ILE A 32 -17.79 13.19 -4.13
N LYS A 33 -17.82 14.33 -4.83
CA LYS A 33 -17.16 14.47 -6.12
C LYS A 33 -15.65 14.43 -5.90
N GLU A 34 -15.07 13.24 -5.95
CA GLU A 34 -13.63 13.07 -5.84
C GLU A 34 -12.95 13.56 -7.13
N THR A 35 -11.90 14.35 -6.97
CA THR A 35 -10.99 14.76 -8.04
C THR A 35 -9.61 14.14 -7.80
N LEU A 36 -8.77 14.10 -8.83
CA LEU A 36 -7.38 13.62 -8.72
C LEU A 36 -6.59 14.32 -7.60
N LEU A 37 -6.96 15.55 -7.28
CA LEU A 37 -6.27 16.43 -6.33
C LEU A 37 -6.94 16.45 -4.94
N THR A 38 -7.97 15.62 -4.70
CA THR A 38 -8.61 15.58 -3.38
C THR A 38 -7.75 14.76 -2.42
N PRO A 39 -7.25 15.35 -1.31
CA PRO A 39 -6.40 14.62 -0.37
C PRO A 39 -7.20 13.51 0.34
N ARG A 40 -6.64 12.30 0.38
CA ARG A 40 -7.16 11.19 1.18
C ARG A 40 -6.37 11.09 2.48
N CYS A 41 -6.94 11.57 3.58
CA CYS A 41 -6.36 11.38 4.91
C CYS A 41 -6.79 10.00 5.43
N TYR A 42 -5.83 9.10 5.60
CA TYR A 42 -6.07 7.80 6.24
C TYR A 42 -5.76 7.89 7.73
N THR A 43 -6.61 7.30 8.57
CA THR A 43 -6.33 7.09 9.98
C THR A 43 -5.91 5.64 10.16
N THR A 44 -4.75 5.42 10.78
CA THR A 44 -4.29 4.07 11.11
C THR A 44 -5.03 3.57 12.34
N ASP A 45 -5.69 2.42 12.22
CA ASP A 45 -6.25 1.68 13.36
C ASP A 45 -5.14 0.76 13.92
N PHE A 46 -4.65 1.08 15.12
CA PHE A 46 -3.55 0.35 15.72
C PHE A 46 -3.97 -1.02 16.25
N ASP A 47 -5.21 -1.17 16.73
CA ASP A 47 -5.73 -2.44 17.26
C ASP A 47 -5.84 -3.46 16.10
N GLU A 48 -6.34 -3.00 14.96
CA GLU A 48 -6.42 -3.83 13.75
C GLU A 48 -5.03 -4.24 13.26
N MET A 49 -4.07 -3.31 13.24
CA MET A 49 -2.68 -3.61 12.87
C MET A 49 -2.03 -4.63 13.80
N GLU A 50 -2.24 -4.53 15.11
CA GLU A 50 -1.70 -5.49 16.07
C GLU A 50 -2.28 -6.89 15.82
N THR A 51 -3.60 -7.01 15.61
CA THR A 51 -4.20 -8.32 15.34
C THR A 51 -3.73 -8.94 14.02
N LEU A 52 -3.41 -8.13 13.02
CA LEU A 52 -2.96 -8.61 11.71
C LEU A 52 -1.50 -9.05 11.73
N PHE A 53 -0.60 -8.27 12.35
CA PHE A 53 0.85 -8.45 12.24
C PHE A 53 1.52 -9.05 13.49
N ASN A 54 0.82 -9.18 14.61
CA ASN A 54 1.40 -9.82 15.79
C ASN A 54 1.41 -11.35 15.64
N ILE A 55 2.60 -11.95 15.69
CA ILE A 55 2.84 -13.38 15.52
C ILE A 55 2.17 -14.22 16.63
N GLU A 56 2.04 -13.65 17.84
CA GLU A 56 1.41 -14.34 18.98
C GLU A 56 -0.11 -14.43 18.82
N ILE A 57 -0.73 -13.39 18.23
CA ILE A 57 -2.17 -13.27 18.02
C ILE A 57 -2.59 -13.97 16.72
N ASN A 58 -1.84 -13.76 15.64
CA ASN A 58 -2.09 -14.32 14.32
C ASN A 58 -1.08 -15.43 13.99
N LYS A 59 -1.41 -16.66 14.40
CA LYS A 59 -0.59 -17.86 14.16
C LYS A 59 -0.51 -18.28 12.68
N ASN A 60 -1.38 -17.74 11.84
CA ASN A 60 -1.42 -18.02 10.39
C ASN A 60 -0.73 -16.92 9.58
N LEU A 61 0.02 -16.03 10.23
CA LEU A 61 0.76 -14.99 9.54
C LEU A 61 1.80 -15.62 8.62
N ASN A 62 1.70 -15.31 7.32
CA ASN A 62 2.66 -15.77 6.32
C ASN A 62 3.89 -14.85 6.31
N ASN A 63 4.79 -15.08 7.26
CA ASN A 63 6.02 -14.28 7.39
C ASN A 63 6.92 -14.36 6.15
N ASP A 64 6.97 -15.51 5.48
CA ASP A 64 7.81 -15.71 4.29
C ASP A 64 7.37 -14.79 3.13
N GLU A 65 6.06 -14.63 2.91
CA GLU A 65 5.53 -13.69 1.92
C GLU A 65 5.80 -12.23 2.31
N PHE A 66 5.70 -11.91 3.60
CA PHE A 66 5.99 -10.57 4.10
C PHE A 66 7.47 -10.21 3.92
N GLU A 67 8.38 -11.14 4.22
CA GLU A 67 9.82 -10.97 3.98
C GLU A 67 10.15 -10.83 2.49
N ALA A 68 9.49 -11.62 1.63
CA ALA A 68 9.64 -11.49 0.17
C ALA A 68 9.23 -10.11 -0.34
N LEU A 69 8.09 -9.58 0.14
CA LEU A 69 7.64 -8.22 -0.19
C LEU A 69 8.65 -7.16 0.30
N LEU A 70 9.15 -7.28 1.52
CA LEU A 70 10.17 -6.37 2.04
C LEU A 70 11.45 -6.40 1.22
N GLN A 71 11.85 -7.58 0.74
CA GLN A 71 13.02 -7.72 -0.11
C GLN A 71 12.81 -7.04 -1.47
N GLU A 72 11.62 -7.19 -2.07
CA GLU A 72 11.25 -6.47 -3.30
C GLU A 72 11.33 -4.94 -3.10
N PHE A 73 10.76 -4.43 -2.00
CA PHE A 73 10.83 -3.02 -1.65
C PHE A 73 12.26 -2.52 -1.42
N LYS A 74 13.13 -3.32 -0.81
CA LYS A 74 14.55 -2.96 -0.62
C LYS A 74 15.30 -2.87 -1.94
N THR A 75 14.97 -3.76 -2.89
CA THR A 75 15.54 -3.74 -4.24
C THR A 75 14.86 -2.72 -5.17
N ASN A 76 13.88 -1.96 -4.68
CA ASN A 76 13.16 -0.98 -5.48
C ASN A 76 14.10 0.16 -5.90
N TYR A 77 14.25 0.31 -7.22
CA TYR A 77 15.08 1.31 -7.88
C TYR A 77 14.60 2.76 -7.69
N ASN A 78 13.43 2.98 -7.09
CA ASN A 78 12.90 4.32 -6.77
C ASN A 78 13.83 5.15 -5.87
N GLN A 79 14.76 4.52 -5.16
CA GLN A 79 15.76 5.20 -4.32
C GLN A 79 16.65 6.17 -5.11
N THR A 80 16.88 5.93 -6.40
CA THR A 80 17.73 6.78 -7.25
C THR A 80 16.96 7.55 -8.31
N HIS A 81 15.62 7.47 -8.36
CA HIS A 81 14.84 8.22 -9.35
C HIS A 81 14.78 9.73 -9.06
N PHE A 82 14.99 10.14 -7.81
CA PHE A 82 15.07 11.55 -7.43
C PHE A 82 16.50 11.95 -7.11
N VAL A 83 17.30 12.12 -8.15
CA VAL A 83 18.62 12.77 -8.01
C VAL A 83 18.41 14.27 -8.11
N ARG A 84 18.70 15.00 -7.01
CA ARG A 84 18.75 16.46 -7.04
C ARG A 84 19.99 16.88 -7.80
N ASN A 85 19.82 17.49 -8.97
CA ASN A 85 20.92 18.14 -9.69
C ASN A 85 21.24 19.50 -9.03
N ASN A 86 22.35 20.12 -9.43
CA ASN A 86 22.75 21.43 -8.87
C ASN A 86 21.71 22.54 -9.13
N GLU A 87 20.93 22.42 -10.20
CA GLU A 87 19.85 23.34 -10.57
C GLU A 87 18.64 23.25 -9.63
N PHE A 88 18.40 22.08 -9.02
CA PHE A 88 17.30 21.88 -8.07
C PHE A 88 17.39 22.85 -6.88
N LYS A 89 18.60 23.08 -6.37
CA LYS A 89 18.81 23.97 -5.21
C LYS A 89 18.46 25.41 -5.57
N GLU A 90 18.92 25.88 -6.72
CA GLU A 90 18.61 27.23 -7.21
C GLU A 90 17.10 27.40 -7.52
N ALA A 91 16.44 26.37 -8.06
CA ALA A 91 15.00 26.40 -8.30
C ALA A 91 14.18 26.37 -6.99
N ALA A 92 14.62 25.61 -5.99
CA ALA A 92 13.99 25.54 -4.68
C ALA A 92 14.15 26.87 -3.90
N ASP A 93 15.33 27.49 -3.97
CA ASP A 93 15.59 28.79 -3.33
C ASP A 93 14.78 29.93 -3.99
N LYS A 94 14.37 29.78 -5.26
CA LYS A 94 13.51 30.71 -6.00
C LYS A 94 12.01 30.45 -5.81
N LEU A 95 11.60 29.38 -5.13
CA LEU A 95 10.20 29.15 -4.79
C LEU A 95 9.78 30.15 -3.71
N ASP A 96 9.24 31.28 -4.15
CA ASP A 96 8.70 32.30 -3.26
C ASP A 96 7.19 32.43 -3.44
N GLY A 97 6.46 32.43 -2.34
CA GLY A 97 5.00 32.43 -2.32
C GLY A 97 4.44 32.06 -0.96
N PRO A 98 3.18 32.43 -0.65
CA PRO A 98 2.58 32.10 0.64
C PRO A 98 2.51 30.59 0.80
N LEU A 99 3.20 30.07 1.82
CA LEU A 99 3.02 28.71 2.31
C LEU A 99 1.54 28.56 2.66
N ARG A 100 0.86 27.67 1.94
CA ARG A 100 -0.56 27.33 2.18
C ARG A 100 -0.70 26.26 3.24
#